data_AF-A0A4Q7WJ59-F1
#
_entry.id   AF-A0A4Q7WJ59-F1
#
_cell.length_a   1.000
_cell.length_b   1.000
_cell.length_c   1.000
_cell.angle_alpha   90.00
_cell.angle_beta   90.00
_cell.angle_gamma   90.00
#
_symmetry.space_group_name_H-M   'P 1'
#
loop_
_entity.id
_entity.type
_entity.pdbx_description
1 polymer ?
#
loop_
_entity_poly.entity_id
_entity_poly.type
_entity_poly.pdbx_seq_one_letter_code
_entity_poly.pdbx_strand_id
1 'polypeptide(L)'
;MSGRLSTAGRAAVAVLLVAGVTPGAATAARTGSTTAAKASAACVVSVGSVTATGAVAGKRITPGAVTADKEDVGVFPAGAVRVSGSLSVDPDVTGYDASITGYTVLGSTMYGTSYLITLDGVVDPTRPTHYRVGGGWGDTTFFETTRYWDYPDPPNLTTQYQLRTDGTLTRWEMYYNNGNNPRLWANKQSATGFGAVKTMAMISQTATYDTFLANTRGGALYTIRLPRTSPLKPVVKKVRGSTWQAFDALVAEKCGQYGTMLVGIDKDTQSAYAYAVGHANGTATVIQGLGKVPASFADPVYFRWQIRPGDAQMLFGE
;
A
#
# COMPACT_ATOMS: atom_id res chain seq x y z
N MET A 1 -7.60 25.76 62.08
CA MET A 1 -7.61 25.12 63.41
C MET A 1 -6.67 23.94 63.37
N SER A 2 -5.74 23.88 64.35
CA SER A 2 -4.86 22.79 64.83
C SER A 2 -4.60 21.59 63.91
N GLY A 3 -3.38 21.13 63.65
CA GLY A 3 -2.16 21.17 64.48
C GLY A 3 -1.64 19.72 64.65
N ARG A 4 -0.44 19.47 64.11
CA ARG A 4 0.62 18.48 64.47
C ARG A 4 0.23 17.10 65.05
N LEU A 5 0.88 16.03 64.57
CA LEU A 5 1.98 15.34 65.28
C LEU A 5 2.42 14.03 64.57
N SER A 6 3.74 13.85 64.60
CA SER A 6 4.59 12.74 64.18
C SER A 6 4.61 11.55 65.16
N THR A 7 4.94 10.34 64.70
CA THR A 7 5.75 9.27 65.36
C THR A 7 5.81 8.06 64.40
N ALA A 8 6.98 7.60 63.93
CA ALA A 8 8.04 6.77 64.54
C ALA A 8 7.80 5.25 64.31
N GLY A 9 8.85 4.57 63.83
CA GLY A 9 8.77 3.29 63.11
C GLY A 9 8.61 2.03 63.95
N ARG A 10 8.46 0.90 63.24
CA ARG A 10 8.94 -0.41 63.67
C ARG A 10 9.46 -1.19 62.46
N ALA A 11 10.67 -1.69 62.60
CA ALA A 11 11.29 -2.66 61.71
C ALA A 11 10.66 -4.05 61.92
N ALA A 12 10.55 -4.82 60.85
CA ALA A 12 10.41 -6.26 60.91
C ALA A 12 11.26 -6.89 59.79
N VAL A 13 12.33 -7.57 60.21
CA VAL A 13 13.17 -8.45 59.40
C VAL A 13 12.50 -9.82 59.40
N ALA A 14 12.29 -10.42 58.22
CA ALA A 14 11.92 -11.83 58.10
C ALA A 14 12.70 -12.48 56.95
N VAL A 15 13.80 -13.13 57.36
CA VAL A 15 14.40 -14.41 56.94
C VAL A 15 14.05 -15.00 55.56
N LEU A 16 15.13 -15.34 54.83
CA LEU A 16 15.23 -16.17 53.63
C LEU A 16 14.48 -17.50 53.72
N LEU A 17 13.86 -17.90 52.60
CA LEU A 17 13.76 -19.30 52.18
C LEU A 17 14.21 -19.40 50.72
N VAL A 18 15.41 -19.97 50.55
CA VAL A 18 15.92 -20.44 49.26
C VAL A 18 15.31 -21.84 49.05
N ALA A 19 14.47 -21.98 48.04
CA ALA A 19 14.10 -23.27 47.47
C ALA A 19 14.52 -23.28 46.00
N GLY A 20 15.52 -24.10 45.69
CA GLY A 20 15.93 -24.37 44.33
C GLY A 20 14.86 -25.17 43.60
N VAL A 21 14.48 -24.69 42.41
CA VAL A 21 13.70 -25.44 41.44
C VAL A 21 14.40 -25.34 40.09
N THR A 22 14.72 -26.50 39.54
CA THR A 22 15.36 -26.73 38.25
C THR A 22 14.58 -26.12 37.08
N PRO A 23 15.23 -25.73 35.96
CA PRO A 23 14.56 -25.14 34.80
C PRO A 23 13.72 -26.20 34.09
N GLY A 24 12.40 -26.20 34.35
CA GLY A 24 11.42 -26.84 33.50
C GLY A 24 11.09 -25.93 32.32
N ALA A 25 11.23 -26.44 31.10
CA ALA A 25 10.77 -25.77 29.89
C ALA A 25 9.24 -25.57 29.98
N ALA A 26 8.82 -24.33 30.24
CA ALA A 26 7.43 -23.92 30.19
C ALA A 26 7.26 -22.89 29.07
N THR A 27 6.43 -23.29 28.11
CA THR A 27 5.89 -22.62 26.95
C THR A 27 5.69 -21.12 27.18
N ALA A 28 6.34 -20.29 26.35
CA ALA A 28 6.11 -18.85 26.32
C ALA A 28 4.66 -18.58 25.88
N ALA A 29 3.78 -18.37 26.86
CA ALA A 29 2.49 -17.75 26.65
C ALA A 29 2.72 -16.34 26.12
N ARG A 30 2.12 -16.04 24.97
CA ARG A 30 2.15 -14.76 24.28
C ARG A 30 1.44 -13.73 25.17
N THR A 31 2.19 -13.03 26.02
CA THR A 31 1.69 -11.86 26.74
C THR A 31 1.31 -10.78 25.73
N GLY A 32 0.02 -10.44 25.71
CA GLY A 32 -0.51 -9.32 24.96
C GLY A 32 0.14 -8.02 25.40
N SER A 33 0.69 -7.26 24.44
CA SER A 33 1.17 -5.91 24.68
C SER A 33 0.01 -4.93 24.63
N THR A 34 -0.60 -4.64 25.78
CA THR A 34 -1.35 -3.40 25.98
C THR A 34 -0.37 -2.29 26.32
N THR A 35 0.26 -1.71 25.30
CA THR A 35 0.79 -0.34 25.35
C THR A 35 0.74 0.21 23.93
N ALA A 36 -0.28 1.03 23.66
CA ALA A 36 -0.38 1.83 22.46
C ALA A 36 0.70 2.92 22.49
N ALA A 37 1.94 2.54 22.18
CA ALA A 37 2.89 3.47 21.63
C ALA A 37 2.48 3.69 20.17
N LYS A 38 2.36 4.96 19.74
CA LYS A 38 2.41 5.30 18.31
C LYS A 38 3.76 4.81 17.78
N ALA A 39 3.81 3.56 17.34
CA ALA A 39 4.98 3.01 16.70
C ALA A 39 5.24 3.89 15.47
N SER A 40 6.42 4.50 15.39
CA SER A 40 6.97 4.85 14.09
C SER A 40 6.98 3.54 13.30
N ALA A 41 6.07 3.37 12.34
CA ALA A 41 6.05 2.17 11.53
C ALA A 41 7.46 1.99 10.96
N ALA A 42 8.06 0.82 11.18
CA ALA A 42 9.30 0.47 10.53
C ALA A 42 9.10 0.70 9.02
N CYS A 43 10.07 1.31 8.35
CA CYS A 43 9.97 1.57 6.91
C CYS A 43 9.89 0.24 6.16
N VAL A 44 8.66 -0.11 5.78
CA VAL A 44 8.31 -1.37 5.13
C VAL A 44 7.51 -1.02 3.89
N VAL A 45 7.87 -1.62 2.75
CA VAL A 45 7.03 -1.60 1.55
C VAL A 45 6.42 -2.99 1.36
N SER A 46 5.09 -3.06 1.36
CA SER A 46 4.35 -4.28 1.05
C SER A 46 4.06 -4.32 -0.45
N VAL A 47 4.94 -4.99 -1.20
CA VAL A 47 4.80 -5.17 -2.64
C VAL A 47 3.93 -6.39 -2.89
N GLY A 48 2.82 -6.20 -3.58
CA GLY A 48 2.02 -7.27 -4.12
C GLY A 48 2.34 -7.55 -5.58
N SER A 49 2.09 -8.77 -6.02
CA SER A 49 2.18 -9.13 -7.42
C SER A 49 1.10 -10.12 -7.83
N VAL A 50 0.82 -10.15 -9.14
CA VAL A 50 0.09 -11.27 -9.76
C VAL A 50 1.10 -12.06 -10.57
N THR A 51 1.28 -13.33 -10.24
CA THR A 51 2.23 -14.23 -10.89
C THR A 51 1.75 -14.60 -12.30
N ALA A 52 2.63 -15.20 -13.11
CA ALA A 52 2.26 -15.68 -14.44
C ALA A 52 1.15 -16.76 -14.40
N THR A 53 1.04 -17.53 -13.32
CA THR A 53 0.00 -18.55 -13.12
C THR A 53 -1.33 -17.95 -12.65
N GLY A 54 -1.37 -16.65 -12.33
CA GLY A 54 -2.56 -15.96 -11.83
C GLY A 54 -2.73 -16.04 -10.31
N ALA A 55 -1.73 -16.52 -9.58
CA ALA A 55 -1.71 -16.41 -8.12
C ALA A 55 -1.41 -14.97 -7.70
N VAL A 56 -1.89 -14.57 -6.52
CA VAL A 56 -1.49 -13.30 -5.90
C VAL A 56 -0.40 -13.57 -4.88
N ALA A 57 0.69 -12.83 -4.94
CA ALA A 57 1.82 -12.97 -4.03
C ALA A 57 2.12 -11.67 -3.28
N GLY A 58 2.85 -11.79 -2.18
CA GLY A 58 3.27 -10.67 -1.33
C GLY A 58 4.75 -10.74 -0.99
N LYS A 59 5.39 -9.57 -0.96
CA LYS A 59 6.72 -9.38 -0.37
C LYS A 59 6.71 -8.15 0.52
N ARG A 60 7.19 -8.30 1.75
CA ARG A 60 7.47 -7.19 2.67
C ARG A 60 8.95 -6.85 2.62
N ILE A 61 9.25 -5.62 2.23
CA ILE A 61 10.62 -5.15 1.98
C ILE A 61 10.98 -4.13 3.05
N THR A 62 12.11 -4.34 3.72
CA THR A 62 12.75 -3.40 4.63
C THR A 62 14.16 -3.08 4.12
N PRO A 63 14.85 -2.05 4.64
CA PRO A 63 16.23 -1.80 4.26
C PRO A 63 17.10 -3.06 4.49
N GLY A 64 17.64 -3.63 3.41
CA GLY A 64 18.52 -4.79 3.44
C GLY A 64 17.86 -6.16 3.62
N ALA A 65 16.53 -6.25 3.77
CA ALA A 65 15.85 -7.52 3.98
C ALA A 65 14.48 -7.60 3.28
N VAL A 66 14.05 -8.83 3.00
CA VAL A 66 12.78 -9.14 2.35
C VAL A 66 12.19 -10.42 2.91
N THR A 67 10.90 -10.44 3.15
CA THR A 67 10.13 -11.65 3.47
C THR A 67 9.04 -11.82 2.42
N ALA A 68 8.84 -13.05 1.96
CA ALA A 68 7.74 -13.39 1.07
C ALA A 68 6.57 -13.96 1.88
N ASP A 69 5.36 -13.59 1.52
CA ASP A 69 4.14 -14.19 2.04
C ASP A 69 3.79 -15.44 1.22
N LYS A 70 2.88 -16.27 1.74
CA LYS A 70 2.31 -17.40 0.99
C LYS A 70 1.54 -16.87 -0.21
N GLU A 71 1.58 -17.59 -1.33
CA GLU A 71 0.79 -17.24 -2.53
C GLU A 71 -0.68 -17.64 -2.37
N ASP A 72 -1.55 -16.73 -2.79
CA ASP A 72 -2.97 -16.93 -2.96
C ASP A 72 -3.23 -17.51 -4.35
N VAL A 73 -3.18 -18.83 -4.44
CA VAL A 73 -3.41 -19.59 -5.68
C VAL A 73 -4.89 -19.67 -6.05
N GLY A 74 -5.17 -19.70 -7.36
CA GLY A 74 -6.54 -19.83 -7.90
C GLY A 74 -7.34 -18.53 -7.92
N VAL A 75 -6.71 -17.38 -7.71
CA VAL A 75 -7.39 -16.08 -7.74
C VAL A 75 -7.71 -15.66 -9.17
N PHE A 76 -6.74 -15.69 -10.09
CA PHE A 76 -6.95 -15.30 -11.48
C PHE A 76 -6.61 -16.44 -12.45
N PRO A 77 -7.23 -16.45 -13.65
CA PRO A 77 -6.71 -17.26 -14.74
C PRO A 77 -5.28 -16.83 -15.12
N ALA A 78 -4.45 -17.81 -15.47
CA ALA A 78 -3.06 -17.57 -15.88
C ALA A 78 -2.96 -16.54 -17.02
N GLY A 79 -2.07 -15.56 -16.87
CA GLY A 79 -1.84 -14.50 -17.85
C GLY A 79 -2.99 -13.51 -18.09
N ALA A 80 -4.11 -13.60 -17.35
CA ALA A 80 -5.27 -12.74 -17.61
C ALA A 80 -5.11 -11.30 -17.12
N VAL A 81 -4.41 -11.10 -15.99
CA VAL A 81 -4.23 -9.78 -15.37
C VAL A 81 -3.15 -9.01 -16.11
N ARG A 82 -3.48 -7.78 -16.54
CA ARG A 82 -2.53 -6.87 -17.20
C ARG A 82 -2.12 -5.69 -16.34
N VAL A 83 -3.04 -5.18 -15.53
CA VAL A 83 -2.81 -4.08 -14.60
C VAL A 83 -3.59 -4.37 -13.32
N SER A 84 -2.97 -4.14 -12.18
CA SER A 84 -3.63 -4.16 -10.88
C SER A 84 -3.47 -2.80 -10.22
N GLY A 85 -4.55 -2.29 -9.62
CA GLY A 85 -4.40 -1.28 -8.58
C GLY A 85 -3.92 -1.92 -7.28
N SER A 86 -3.80 -1.12 -6.24
CA SER A 86 -3.59 -1.65 -4.90
C SER A 86 -4.69 -2.65 -4.50
N LEU A 87 -4.29 -3.70 -3.80
CA LEU A 87 -5.21 -4.61 -3.11
C LEU A 87 -5.17 -4.34 -1.62
N SER A 88 -6.34 -4.34 -1.00
CA SER A 88 -6.53 -4.14 0.44
C SER A 88 -6.83 -5.45 1.14
N VAL A 89 -6.15 -5.74 2.25
CA VAL A 89 -6.43 -6.84 3.18
C VAL A 89 -7.23 -6.34 4.37
N ASP A 90 -8.38 -6.96 4.62
CA ASP A 90 -9.12 -6.85 5.88
C ASP A 90 -8.98 -8.13 6.69
N PRO A 91 -8.26 -8.11 7.82
CA PRO A 91 -8.06 -9.30 8.64
C PRO A 91 -9.23 -9.61 9.58
N ASP A 92 -10.16 -8.67 9.83
CA ASP A 92 -11.21 -8.87 10.84
C ASP A 92 -12.52 -9.32 10.18
N VAL A 93 -12.50 -10.49 9.55
CA VAL A 93 -13.64 -11.07 8.85
C VAL A 93 -14.11 -12.33 9.57
N THR A 94 -15.31 -12.29 10.16
CA THR A 94 -15.86 -13.43 10.90
C THR A 94 -15.88 -14.72 10.06
N GLY A 95 -15.23 -15.76 10.57
CA GLY A 95 -15.16 -17.08 9.93
C GLY A 95 -14.05 -17.23 8.87
N TYR A 96 -13.22 -16.21 8.68
CA TYR A 96 -12.13 -16.17 7.72
C TYR A 96 -10.87 -15.57 8.34
N ASP A 97 -9.70 -15.83 7.74
CA ASP A 97 -8.44 -15.21 8.15
C ASP A 97 -8.30 -13.81 7.55
N ALA A 98 -8.78 -13.60 6.31
CA ALA A 98 -8.78 -12.29 5.67
C ALA A 98 -9.79 -12.18 4.52
N SER A 99 -10.16 -10.95 4.18
CA SER A 99 -10.78 -10.57 2.91
C SER A 99 -9.84 -9.66 2.11
N ILE A 100 -9.61 -10.00 0.85
CA ILE A 100 -8.82 -9.20 -0.08
C ILE A 100 -9.77 -8.52 -1.04
N THR A 101 -9.61 -7.21 -1.25
CA THR A 101 -10.41 -6.45 -2.21
C THR A 101 -9.58 -5.45 -3.03
N GLY A 102 -9.98 -5.20 -4.27
CA GLY A 102 -9.35 -4.18 -5.11
C GLY A 102 -9.93 -4.16 -6.52
N TYR A 103 -9.16 -3.66 -7.47
CA TYR A 103 -9.55 -3.55 -8.87
C TYR A 103 -8.42 -3.95 -9.80
N THR A 104 -8.76 -4.72 -10.81
CA THR A 104 -7.80 -5.32 -11.76
C THR A 104 -8.33 -5.26 -13.17
N VAL A 105 -7.45 -4.95 -14.12
CA VAL A 105 -7.74 -5.03 -15.55
C VAL A 105 -7.38 -6.42 -16.04
N LEU A 106 -8.40 -7.19 -16.42
CA LEU A 106 -8.26 -8.48 -17.10
C LEU A 106 -8.50 -8.26 -18.60
N GLY A 107 -7.46 -8.49 -19.41
CA GLY A 107 -7.48 -8.12 -20.83
C GLY A 107 -7.79 -6.63 -21.03
N SER A 108 -8.98 -6.31 -21.55
CA SER A 108 -9.46 -4.94 -21.81
C SER A 108 -10.63 -4.49 -20.90
N THR A 109 -10.92 -5.25 -19.85
CA THR A 109 -12.07 -5.04 -18.97
C THR A 109 -11.61 -4.83 -17.53
N MET A 110 -12.19 -3.84 -16.85
CA MET A 110 -12.00 -3.61 -15.43
C MET A 110 -12.94 -4.52 -14.62
N TYR A 111 -12.37 -5.18 -13.63
CA TYR A 111 -13.09 -5.95 -12.63
C TYR A 111 -12.80 -5.39 -11.25
N GLY A 112 -13.82 -5.35 -10.41
CA GLY A 112 -13.58 -5.35 -8.98
C GLY A 112 -13.30 -6.78 -8.55
N THR A 113 -12.22 -6.96 -7.82
CA THR A 113 -11.74 -8.25 -7.35
C THR A 113 -11.93 -8.35 -5.86
N SER A 114 -12.48 -9.48 -5.42
CA SER A 114 -12.61 -9.84 -4.02
C SER A 114 -12.40 -11.34 -3.84
N TYR A 115 -11.68 -11.75 -2.80
CA TYR A 115 -11.61 -13.16 -2.39
C TYR A 115 -11.38 -13.24 -0.88
N LEU A 116 -11.65 -14.41 -0.31
CA LEU A 116 -11.47 -14.67 1.11
C LEU A 116 -10.38 -15.71 1.32
N ILE A 117 -9.64 -15.55 2.41
CA ILE A 117 -8.68 -16.52 2.91
C ILE A 117 -9.33 -17.28 4.06
N THR A 118 -9.42 -18.60 3.95
CA THR A 118 -9.95 -19.47 5.01
C THR A 118 -9.04 -19.44 6.24
N LEU A 119 -9.53 -19.93 7.37
CA LEU A 119 -8.73 -20.05 8.60
C LEU A 119 -7.49 -20.96 8.44
N ASP A 120 -7.46 -21.81 7.41
CA ASP A 120 -6.29 -22.63 7.06
C ASP A 120 -5.28 -21.89 6.15
N GLY A 121 -5.51 -20.61 5.88
CA GLY A 121 -4.62 -19.76 5.09
C GLY A 121 -4.62 -20.10 3.60
N VAL A 122 -5.76 -20.54 3.04
CA VAL A 122 -5.92 -20.79 1.59
C VAL A 122 -7.09 -19.99 1.04
N VAL A 123 -7.05 -19.67 -0.26
CA VAL A 123 -8.18 -19.01 -0.93
C VAL A 123 -9.41 -19.91 -0.86
N ASP A 124 -10.54 -19.36 -0.42
CA ASP A 124 -11.83 -20.04 -0.48
C ASP A 124 -12.23 -20.23 -1.95
N PRO A 125 -12.25 -21.47 -2.49
CA PRO A 125 -12.48 -21.70 -3.92
C PRO A 125 -13.91 -21.38 -4.35
N THR A 126 -14.84 -21.23 -3.40
CA THR A 126 -16.24 -20.88 -3.68
C THR A 126 -16.46 -19.37 -3.77
N ARG A 127 -15.45 -18.55 -3.42
CA ARG A 127 -15.59 -17.11 -3.24
C ARG A 127 -14.58 -16.18 -3.96
N PRO A 128 -13.80 -16.58 -4.99
CA PRO A 128 -13.15 -15.57 -5.82
C PRO A 128 -14.20 -14.86 -6.68
N THR A 129 -14.46 -13.60 -6.37
CA THR A 129 -15.48 -12.78 -7.02
C THR A 129 -14.81 -11.71 -7.86
N HIS A 130 -14.96 -11.82 -9.18
CA HIS A 130 -14.63 -10.75 -10.12
C HIS A 130 -15.93 -10.18 -10.68
N TYR A 131 -16.36 -9.05 -10.14
CA TYR A 131 -17.52 -8.35 -10.69
C TYR A 131 -17.07 -7.39 -11.79
N ARG A 132 -17.69 -7.50 -12.96
CA ARG A 132 -17.35 -6.65 -14.11
C ARG A 132 -17.77 -5.20 -13.81
N VAL A 133 -16.81 -4.28 -13.87
CA VAL A 133 -17.07 -2.82 -13.78
C VAL A 133 -17.39 -2.28 -15.17
N GLY A 134 -16.59 -2.61 -16.19
CA GLY A 134 -16.81 -2.14 -17.56
C GLY A 134 -15.65 -2.42 -18.52
N GLY A 135 -15.91 -2.29 -19.82
CA GLY A 135 -14.90 -2.40 -20.88
C GLY A 135 -14.18 -1.09 -21.16
N GLY A 136 -13.22 -1.10 -22.10
CA GLY A 136 -12.50 0.11 -22.54
C GLY A 136 -11.20 0.40 -21.77
N TRP A 137 -10.69 -0.59 -21.04
CA TRP A 137 -9.47 -0.50 -20.22
C TRP A 137 -8.24 -1.08 -20.94
N GLY A 138 -8.38 -1.42 -22.22
CA GLY A 138 -7.36 -2.10 -23.04
C GLY A 138 -6.07 -1.33 -23.25
N ASP A 139 -6.04 -0.03 -22.99
CA ASP A 139 -4.88 0.83 -23.12
C ASP A 139 -4.39 1.37 -21.77
N THR A 140 -4.84 0.77 -20.67
CA THR A 140 -4.37 1.11 -19.33
C THR A 140 -2.92 0.67 -19.15
N THR A 141 -2.07 1.58 -18.68
CA THR A 141 -0.66 1.32 -18.31
C THR A 141 -0.43 1.40 -16.81
N PHE A 142 -1.27 2.18 -16.11
CA PHE A 142 -1.28 2.26 -14.66
C PHE A 142 -2.72 2.48 -14.17
N PHE A 143 -3.05 1.87 -13.04
CA PHE A 143 -4.30 2.08 -12.33
C PHE A 143 -4.06 2.13 -10.83
N GLU A 144 -4.77 2.99 -10.11
CA GLU A 144 -4.70 3.03 -8.65
C GLU A 144 -6.03 3.44 -8.03
N THR A 145 -6.34 2.84 -6.88
CA THR A 145 -7.43 3.27 -6.00
C THR A 145 -6.84 4.00 -4.80
N THR A 146 -7.14 5.29 -4.68
CA THR A 146 -6.78 6.10 -3.51
C THR A 146 -7.96 6.17 -2.57
N ARG A 147 -7.66 6.14 -1.28
CA ARG A 147 -8.65 6.30 -0.21
C ARG A 147 -8.11 7.28 0.79
N TYR A 148 -8.68 8.48 0.81
CA TYR A 148 -8.48 9.42 1.91
C TYR A 148 -9.48 9.06 2.99
N TRP A 149 -8.98 8.66 4.16
CA TRP A 149 -9.79 8.19 5.27
C TRP A 149 -9.20 8.72 6.57
N ASP A 150 -9.79 9.79 7.09
CA ASP A 150 -9.31 10.52 8.26
C ASP A 150 -10.25 10.29 9.45
N TYR A 151 -10.49 9.02 9.80
CA TYR A 151 -11.49 8.66 10.81
C TYR A 151 -11.16 9.25 12.20
N PRO A 152 -12.14 9.81 12.94
CA PRO A 152 -13.59 9.87 12.65
C PRO A 152 -14.03 11.06 11.79
N ASP A 153 -13.10 11.90 11.34
CA ASP A 153 -13.38 13.15 10.66
C ASP A 153 -13.68 12.95 9.16
N PRO A 154 -14.91 13.26 8.70
CA PRO A 154 -15.20 13.26 7.27
C PRO A 154 -14.45 14.40 6.55
N PRO A 155 -14.19 14.28 5.24
CA PRO A 155 -14.78 13.29 4.33
C PRO A 155 -13.91 12.04 4.12
N ASN A 156 -14.58 10.89 3.95
CA ASN A 156 -13.95 9.69 3.39
C ASN A 156 -14.09 9.70 1.87
N LEU A 157 -12.98 9.77 1.14
CA LEU A 157 -12.97 9.92 -0.32
C LEU A 157 -12.30 8.71 -0.95
N THR A 158 -12.99 8.06 -1.90
CA THR A 158 -12.39 7.04 -2.76
C THR A 158 -12.25 7.59 -4.17
N THR A 159 -11.07 7.45 -4.76
CA THR A 159 -10.76 7.99 -6.08
C THR A 159 -10.02 6.97 -6.91
N GLN A 160 -10.39 6.87 -8.18
CA GLN A 160 -9.80 5.95 -9.14
C GLN A 160 -8.96 6.73 -10.13
N TYR A 161 -7.73 6.28 -10.36
CA TYR A 161 -6.82 6.89 -11.32
C TYR A 161 -6.46 5.89 -12.41
N GLN A 162 -6.41 6.37 -13.66
CA GLN A 162 -5.98 5.60 -14.82
C GLN A 162 -4.98 6.42 -15.61
N LEU A 163 -3.84 5.83 -15.96
CA LEU A 163 -2.99 6.33 -17.04
C LEU A 163 -3.16 5.44 -18.27
N ARG A 164 -3.49 6.05 -19.40
CA ARG A 164 -3.62 5.38 -20.69
C ARG A 164 -2.30 5.47 -21.49
N THR A 165 -2.12 4.58 -22.46
CA THR A 165 -0.92 4.56 -23.33
C THR A 165 -0.72 5.85 -24.11
N ASP A 166 -1.79 6.59 -24.41
CA ASP A 166 -1.75 7.89 -25.09
C ASP A 166 -1.30 9.06 -24.18
N GLY A 167 -1.07 8.80 -22.89
CA GLY A 167 -0.72 9.83 -21.93
C GLY A 167 -1.90 10.61 -21.36
N THR A 168 -3.12 10.11 -21.53
CA THR A 168 -4.30 10.64 -20.84
C THR A 168 -4.36 10.06 -19.44
N LEU A 169 -4.34 10.95 -18.45
CA LEU A 169 -4.54 10.65 -17.04
C LEU A 169 -5.98 10.98 -16.66
N THR A 170 -6.73 9.98 -16.20
CA THR A 170 -8.13 10.12 -15.85
C THR A 170 -8.36 9.86 -14.36
N ARG A 171 -9.26 10.64 -13.76
CA ARG A 171 -9.71 10.52 -12.38
C ARG A 171 -11.22 10.28 -12.35
N TRP A 172 -11.69 9.38 -11.49
CA TRP A 172 -13.11 9.27 -11.10
C TRP A 172 -13.25 9.34 -9.59
N GLU A 173 -14.34 9.92 -9.13
CA GLU A 173 -14.79 9.80 -7.74
C GLU A 173 -15.68 8.57 -7.62
N MET A 174 -15.41 7.76 -6.60
CA MET A 174 -16.17 6.56 -6.33
C MET A 174 -17.08 6.79 -5.13
N TYR A 175 -18.38 6.70 -5.38
CA TYR A 175 -19.42 6.82 -4.36
C TYR A 175 -20.04 5.47 -4.06
N TYR A 176 -20.37 5.25 -2.79
CA TYR A 176 -21.27 4.19 -2.39
C TYR A 176 -22.70 4.71 -2.59
N ASN A 177 -23.48 4.02 -3.42
CA ASN A 177 -24.89 4.34 -3.63
C ASN A 177 -25.74 3.30 -2.90
N ASN A 178 -26.75 3.74 -2.14
CA ASN A 178 -27.67 2.90 -1.40
C ASN A 178 -28.74 2.23 -2.29
N GLY A 179 -28.63 2.32 -3.63
CA GLY A 179 -29.50 1.67 -4.62
C GLY A 179 -28.88 0.44 -5.32
N ASN A 180 -29.48 0.01 -6.44
CA ASN A 180 -29.14 -1.23 -7.19
C ASN A 180 -27.71 -1.31 -7.78
N ASN A 181 -26.88 -0.27 -7.64
CA ASN A 181 -25.46 -0.33 -7.97
C ASN A 181 -24.65 0.14 -6.77
N PRO A 182 -24.04 -0.77 -5.99
CA PRO A 182 -23.40 -0.41 -4.73
C PRO A 182 -22.18 0.52 -4.90
N ARG A 183 -21.65 0.66 -6.12
CA ARG A 183 -20.42 1.42 -6.41
C ARG A 183 -20.57 2.22 -7.71
N LEU A 184 -20.73 3.54 -7.59
CA LEU A 184 -20.83 4.46 -8.73
C LEU A 184 -19.50 5.18 -8.95
N TRP A 185 -18.93 5.06 -10.16
CA TRP A 185 -17.77 5.85 -10.58
C TRP A 185 -18.28 7.05 -11.37
N ALA A 186 -18.16 8.25 -10.79
CA ALA A 186 -18.70 9.48 -11.33
C ALA A 186 -17.63 10.59 -11.39
N ASN A 187 -18.04 11.78 -11.83
CA ASN A 187 -17.17 12.97 -11.92
C ASN A 187 -15.86 12.70 -12.66
N LYS A 188 -15.95 12.01 -13.81
CA LYS A 188 -14.79 11.73 -14.66
C LYS A 188 -14.11 13.03 -15.05
N GLN A 189 -12.83 13.16 -14.73
CA GLN A 189 -11.97 14.26 -15.15
C GLN A 189 -10.74 13.71 -15.86
N SER A 190 -10.16 14.44 -16.80
CA SER A 190 -8.98 13.99 -17.53
C SER A 190 -8.01 15.13 -17.84
N ALA A 191 -6.72 14.78 -17.89
CA ALA A 191 -5.66 15.66 -18.32
C ALA A 191 -4.72 14.90 -19.26
N THR A 192 -4.29 15.54 -20.34
CA THR A 192 -3.36 14.97 -21.33
C THR A 192 -1.93 15.45 -21.07
N GLY A 193 -0.97 14.94 -21.85
CA GLY A 193 0.44 15.35 -21.75
C GLY A 193 1.32 14.43 -20.91
N PHE A 194 0.81 13.30 -20.44
CA PHE A 194 1.56 12.31 -19.65
C PHE A 194 2.13 11.18 -20.51
N GLY A 195 2.23 11.37 -21.83
CA GLY A 195 2.64 10.33 -22.77
C GLY A 195 4.05 9.79 -22.53
N ALA A 196 4.92 10.55 -21.85
CA ALA A 196 6.27 10.11 -21.49
C ALA A 196 6.34 9.25 -20.22
N VAL A 197 5.28 9.24 -19.39
CA VAL A 197 5.25 8.49 -18.13
C VAL A 197 5.29 6.99 -18.42
N LYS A 198 6.17 6.28 -17.70
CA LYS A 198 6.33 4.82 -17.81
C LYS A 198 5.51 4.12 -16.74
N THR A 199 5.68 4.52 -15.48
CA THR A 199 4.89 4.02 -14.34
C THR A 199 4.83 5.09 -13.24
N MET A 200 4.01 4.85 -12.22
CA MET A 200 3.78 5.78 -11.11
C MET A 200 3.65 5.03 -9.79
N ALA A 201 3.88 5.72 -8.67
CA ALA A 201 3.56 5.27 -7.33
C ALA A 201 2.90 6.39 -6.54
N MET A 202 1.84 6.10 -5.79
CA MET A 202 1.21 7.08 -4.92
C MET A 202 2.13 7.40 -3.74
N ILE A 203 2.31 8.68 -3.42
CA ILE A 203 3.17 9.13 -2.31
C ILE A 203 2.47 10.10 -1.35
N SER A 204 1.33 10.70 -1.72
CA SER A 204 0.56 11.57 -0.83
C SER A 204 -0.92 11.40 -1.06
N GLN A 205 -1.70 11.36 0.02
CA GLN A 205 -3.15 11.25 0.03
C GLN A 205 -3.74 12.32 0.94
N THR A 206 -4.48 13.28 0.38
CA THR A 206 -5.06 14.38 1.15
C THR A 206 -6.51 14.63 0.76
N ALA A 207 -7.23 15.40 1.59
CA ALA A 207 -8.60 15.81 1.32
C ALA A 207 -8.76 16.63 0.02
N THR A 208 -7.69 17.26 -0.48
CA THR A 208 -7.77 18.20 -1.62
C THR A 208 -6.98 17.76 -2.86
N TYR A 209 -6.01 16.87 -2.70
CA TYR A 209 -5.21 16.32 -3.79
C TYR A 209 -4.58 14.97 -3.40
N ASP A 210 -4.19 14.23 -4.42
CA ASP A 210 -3.27 13.10 -4.27
C ASP A 210 -2.02 13.38 -5.10
N THR A 211 -0.86 12.89 -4.67
CA THR A 211 0.39 13.04 -5.40
C THR A 211 0.98 11.68 -5.75
N PHE A 212 1.41 11.56 -6.99
CA PHE A 212 2.16 10.42 -7.51
C PHE A 212 3.62 10.81 -7.76
N LEU A 213 4.53 9.88 -7.53
CA LEU A 213 5.88 9.91 -8.08
C LEU A 213 5.87 9.12 -9.39
N ALA A 214 6.38 9.70 -10.47
CA ALA A 214 6.28 9.15 -11.81
C ALA A 214 7.64 9.16 -12.51
N ASN A 215 8.07 8.00 -13.02
CA ASN A 215 9.24 7.94 -13.90
C ASN A 215 8.83 8.08 -15.37
N THR A 216 9.73 8.58 -16.20
CA THR A 216 9.53 8.65 -17.64
C THR A 216 10.36 7.61 -18.37
N ARG A 217 9.97 7.27 -19.60
CA ARG A 217 10.79 6.43 -20.49
C ARG A 217 12.15 7.05 -20.81
N GLY A 218 12.27 8.38 -20.73
CA GLY A 218 13.53 9.11 -20.84
C GLY A 218 14.37 9.17 -19.55
N GLY A 219 13.89 8.59 -18.45
CA GLY A 219 14.66 8.40 -17.22
C GLY A 219 14.52 9.49 -16.16
N ALA A 220 13.71 10.51 -16.39
CA ALA A 220 13.44 11.54 -15.40
C ALA A 220 12.40 11.04 -14.36
N LEU A 221 12.40 11.67 -13.19
CA LEU A 221 11.46 11.42 -12.10
C LEU A 221 10.73 12.72 -11.76
N TYR A 222 9.41 12.65 -11.61
CA TYR A 222 8.55 13.80 -11.33
C TYR A 222 7.58 13.50 -10.19
N THR A 223 7.14 14.53 -9.48
CA THR A 223 5.85 14.47 -8.80
C THR A 223 4.75 14.93 -9.74
N ILE A 224 3.57 14.30 -9.63
CA ILE A 224 2.33 14.68 -10.30
C ILE A 224 1.28 14.83 -9.22
N ARG A 225 1.01 16.07 -8.82
CA ARG A 225 -0.06 16.41 -7.87
C ARG A 225 -1.36 16.60 -8.62
N LEU A 226 -2.37 15.80 -8.28
CA LEU A 226 -3.67 15.78 -8.92
C LEU A 226 -4.70 16.36 -7.95
N PRO A 227 -5.22 17.57 -8.21
CA PRO A 227 -6.27 18.11 -7.36
C PRO A 227 -7.52 17.24 -7.46
N ARG A 228 -8.34 17.26 -6.41
CA ARG A 228 -9.67 16.65 -6.37
C ARG A 228 -10.75 17.57 -6.95
N THR A 229 -10.42 18.82 -7.27
CA THR A 229 -11.36 19.78 -7.89
C THR A 229 -11.60 19.47 -9.38
N SER A 230 -12.64 20.10 -9.93
CA SER A 230 -12.93 20.17 -11.36
C SER A 230 -12.72 21.62 -11.84
N PRO A 231 -12.04 21.86 -12.97
CA PRO A 231 -11.40 20.87 -13.84
C PRO A 231 -10.12 20.27 -13.23
N LEU A 232 -9.72 19.06 -13.67
CA LEU A 232 -8.46 18.44 -13.26
C LEU A 232 -7.27 19.20 -13.87
N LYS A 233 -6.55 19.95 -13.03
CA LYS A 233 -5.33 20.68 -13.40
C LYS A 233 -4.12 20.14 -12.63
N PRO A 234 -3.39 19.15 -13.18
CA PRO A 234 -2.21 18.58 -12.53
C PRO A 234 -1.10 19.61 -12.33
N VAL A 235 -0.38 19.50 -11.22
CA VAL A 235 0.87 20.24 -10.98
C VAL A 235 2.03 19.25 -11.03
N VAL A 236 2.98 19.50 -11.93
CA VAL A 236 4.11 18.58 -12.19
C VAL A 236 5.41 19.25 -11.77
N LYS A 237 6.21 18.59 -10.93
CA LYS A 237 7.54 19.09 -10.53
C LYS A 237 8.60 18.04 -10.81
N LYS A 238 9.72 18.47 -11.40
CA LYS A 238 10.87 17.60 -11.63
C LYS A 238 11.57 17.30 -10.32
N VAL A 239 11.82 16.03 -10.05
CA VAL A 239 12.53 15.52 -8.87
C VAL A 239 13.96 15.10 -9.21
N ARG A 240 14.14 14.36 -10.32
CA ARG A 240 15.44 13.98 -10.89
C ARG A 240 15.38 14.02 -12.41
N GLY A 241 16.52 14.31 -13.04
CA GLY A 241 16.62 14.45 -14.51
C GLY A 241 16.85 13.14 -15.27
N SER A 242 17.38 12.11 -14.63
CA SER A 242 17.80 10.85 -15.26
C SER A 242 17.90 9.71 -14.25
N THR A 243 18.20 8.49 -14.74
CA THR A 243 18.46 7.22 -14.03
C THR A 243 17.23 6.43 -13.54
N TRP A 244 16.02 6.84 -13.88
CA TRP A 244 14.79 6.16 -13.44
C TRP A 244 14.11 5.32 -14.53
N GLN A 245 14.67 5.24 -15.74
CA GLN A 245 14.04 4.59 -16.90
C GLN A 245 13.97 3.07 -16.79
N ALA A 246 14.84 2.46 -16.00
CA ALA A 246 14.91 1.00 -15.85
C ALA A 246 13.66 0.44 -15.16
N PHE A 247 13.03 1.19 -14.25
CA PHE A 247 11.90 0.67 -13.49
C PHE A 247 10.60 0.62 -14.30
N ASP A 248 9.98 -0.55 -14.33
CA ASP A 248 8.67 -0.82 -14.95
C ASP A 248 7.52 -0.73 -13.94
N ALA A 249 7.83 -0.88 -12.65
CA ALA A 249 6.89 -0.66 -11.57
C ALA A 249 7.54 0.13 -10.43
N LEU A 250 6.75 0.99 -9.80
CA LEU A 250 7.10 1.70 -8.59
C LEU A 250 6.05 1.37 -7.53
N VAL A 251 6.49 1.01 -6.34
CA VAL A 251 5.62 0.77 -5.18
C VAL A 251 6.14 1.59 -4.01
N ALA A 252 5.25 2.29 -3.32
CA ALA A 252 5.62 3.22 -2.26
C ALA A 252 4.78 2.99 -1.01
N GLU A 253 5.41 3.16 0.14
CA GLU A 253 4.77 3.20 1.44
C GLU A 253 5.31 4.37 2.27
N LYS A 254 4.52 4.81 3.25
CA LYS A 254 4.96 5.80 4.21
C LYS A 254 6.15 5.26 5.02
N CYS A 255 7.16 6.10 5.20
CA CYS A 255 8.34 5.80 6.00
C CYS A 255 8.65 7.02 6.87
N GLY A 256 8.35 6.91 8.17
CA GLY A 256 8.46 8.03 9.10
C GLY A 256 7.37 9.10 8.92
N GLN A 257 7.63 10.31 9.41
CA GLN A 257 6.64 11.39 9.43
C GLN A 257 6.40 12.04 8.06
N TYR A 258 7.47 12.21 7.28
CA TYR A 258 7.48 12.97 6.02
C TYR A 258 8.14 12.22 4.86
N GLY A 259 8.47 10.96 5.06
CA GLY A 259 9.22 10.15 4.11
C GLY A 259 8.37 9.07 3.46
N THR A 260 8.89 8.57 2.36
CA THR A 260 8.37 7.47 1.59
C THR A 260 9.48 6.47 1.39
N MET A 261 9.22 5.20 1.68
CA MET A 261 10.06 4.12 1.17
C MET A 261 9.51 3.73 -0.20
N LEU A 262 10.37 3.76 -1.21
CA LEU A 262 10.04 3.48 -2.60
C LEU A 262 10.81 2.24 -3.05
N VAL A 263 10.12 1.33 -3.74
CA VAL A 263 10.73 0.19 -4.42
C VAL A 263 10.52 0.35 -5.91
N GLY A 264 11.62 0.44 -6.65
CA GLY A 264 11.63 0.41 -8.11
C GLY A 264 11.97 -0.99 -8.61
N ILE A 265 11.11 -1.53 -9.46
CA ILE A 265 11.22 -2.90 -9.99
C ILE A 265 11.57 -2.82 -11.48
N ASP A 266 12.68 -3.42 -11.85
CA ASP A 266 13.16 -3.62 -13.21
C ASP A 266 12.79 -5.04 -13.64
N LYS A 267 11.86 -5.15 -14.60
CA LYS A 267 11.36 -6.45 -15.06
C LYS A 267 12.34 -7.12 -16.02
N ASP A 268 13.18 -6.36 -16.72
CA ASP A 268 14.16 -6.90 -17.65
C ASP A 268 15.24 -7.68 -16.88
N THR A 269 15.67 -7.15 -15.73
CA THR A 269 16.67 -7.80 -14.87
C THR A 269 16.08 -8.57 -13.67
N GLN A 270 14.74 -8.65 -13.59
CA GLN A 270 13.98 -9.29 -12.51
C GLN A 270 14.45 -8.87 -11.11
N SER A 271 14.85 -7.61 -10.98
CA SER A 271 15.50 -7.05 -9.79
C SER A 271 14.72 -5.85 -9.28
N ALA A 272 14.83 -5.57 -7.98
CA ALA A 272 14.28 -4.36 -7.40
C ALA A 272 15.31 -3.62 -6.56
N TYR A 273 15.12 -2.31 -6.44
CA TYR A 273 15.98 -1.41 -5.67
C TYR A 273 15.11 -0.57 -4.74
N ALA A 274 15.55 -0.44 -3.49
CA ALA A 274 14.85 0.33 -2.48
C ALA A 274 15.47 1.73 -2.33
N TYR A 275 14.62 2.71 -2.04
CA TYR A 275 15.00 4.11 -1.86
C TYR A 275 14.26 4.69 -0.66
N ALA A 276 14.95 5.50 0.14
CA ALA A 276 14.32 6.44 1.06
C ALA A 276 14.15 7.77 0.33
N VAL A 277 12.90 8.20 0.18
CA VAL A 277 12.52 9.46 -0.46
C VAL A 277 12.00 10.38 0.62
N GLY A 278 12.65 11.53 0.80
CA GLY A 278 12.17 12.55 1.73
C GLY A 278 10.93 13.27 1.20
N HIS A 279 10.49 14.29 1.91
CA HIS A 279 9.40 15.16 1.45
C HIS A 279 9.71 15.74 0.06
N ALA A 280 8.81 15.50 -0.89
CA ALA A 280 9.03 15.84 -2.28
C ALA A 280 8.86 17.35 -2.51
N ASN A 281 9.97 18.02 -2.84
CA ASN A 281 10.02 19.45 -3.08
C ASN A 281 10.84 19.75 -4.35
N GLY A 282 10.41 19.17 -5.47
CA GLY A 282 11.10 19.29 -6.75
C GLY A 282 12.53 18.74 -6.69
N THR A 283 13.49 19.48 -7.26
CA THR A 283 14.89 19.04 -7.32
C THR A 283 15.57 18.97 -5.94
N ALA A 284 15.02 19.66 -4.93
CA ALA A 284 15.50 19.61 -3.55
C ALA A 284 15.09 18.34 -2.79
N THR A 285 14.23 17.50 -3.38
CA THR A 285 13.84 16.21 -2.78
C THR A 285 15.06 15.36 -2.51
N VAL A 286 15.26 14.91 -1.27
CA VAL A 286 16.31 13.96 -0.91
C VAL A 286 15.88 12.57 -1.35
N ILE A 287 16.75 11.86 -2.06
CA ILE A 287 16.57 10.45 -2.42
C ILE A 287 17.85 9.71 -2.08
N GLN A 288 17.76 8.77 -1.15
CA GLN A 288 18.85 7.90 -0.75
C GLN A 288 18.59 6.50 -1.28
N GLY A 289 19.55 5.96 -2.06
CA GLY A 289 19.53 4.56 -2.44
C GLY A 289 19.81 3.67 -1.22
N LEU A 290 18.95 2.68 -1.00
CA LEU A 290 19.08 1.67 0.06
C LEU A 290 19.64 0.35 -0.47
N GLY A 291 19.93 0.29 -1.78
CA GLY A 291 20.53 -0.85 -2.45
C GLY A 291 19.51 -1.78 -3.13
N LYS A 292 20.05 -2.86 -3.69
CA LYS A 292 19.27 -3.92 -4.32
C LYS A 292 18.52 -4.73 -3.25
N VAL A 293 17.24 -5.01 -3.50
CA VAL A 293 16.44 -5.89 -2.64
C VAL A 293 16.88 -7.33 -2.87
N PRO A 294 17.19 -8.12 -1.82
CA PRO A 294 17.72 -9.49 -1.96
C PRO A 294 16.62 -10.51 -2.29
N ALA A 295 15.88 -10.29 -3.38
CA ALA A 295 14.86 -11.19 -3.93
C ALA A 295 14.77 -11.05 -5.46
N SER A 296 14.13 -12.03 -6.10
CA SER A 296 13.74 -11.95 -7.51
C SER A 296 12.35 -11.33 -7.67
N PHE A 297 12.18 -10.60 -8.77
CA PHE A 297 10.97 -9.90 -9.16
C PHE A 297 10.61 -10.25 -10.62
N ALA A 298 10.16 -11.48 -10.83
CA ALA A 298 9.84 -12.03 -12.17
C ALA A 298 8.35 -11.94 -12.55
N ASP A 299 7.50 -11.40 -11.67
CA ASP A 299 6.06 -11.38 -11.89
C ASP A 299 5.64 -10.33 -12.92
N PRO A 300 4.62 -10.61 -13.75
CA PRO A 300 4.19 -9.69 -14.80
C PRO A 300 3.54 -8.41 -14.26
N VAL A 301 2.91 -8.46 -13.09
CA VAL A 301 2.12 -7.36 -12.54
C VAL A 301 2.51 -7.11 -11.09
N TYR A 302 2.76 -5.85 -10.74
CA TYR A 302 3.09 -5.40 -9.39
C TYR A 302 2.11 -4.33 -8.93
N PHE A 303 1.82 -4.31 -7.64
CA PHE A 303 0.95 -3.34 -7.00
C PHE A 303 1.34 -3.15 -5.52
N ARG A 304 0.66 -2.24 -4.83
CA ARG A 304 0.83 -2.02 -3.39
C ARG A 304 -0.20 -2.83 -2.59
N TRP A 305 0.25 -3.60 -1.61
CA TRP A 305 -0.63 -4.13 -0.58
C TRP A 305 -0.95 -3.03 0.43
N GLN A 306 -2.23 -2.88 0.77
CA GLN A 306 -2.69 -1.99 1.82
C GLN A 306 -3.45 -2.81 2.86
N ILE A 307 -3.39 -2.44 4.13
CA ILE A 307 -4.39 -2.90 5.09
C ILE A 307 -5.72 -2.19 4.78
N ARG A 308 -6.82 -2.67 5.37
CA ARG A 308 -8.16 -2.14 5.11
C ARG A 308 -8.20 -0.61 5.26
N PRO A 309 -9.07 0.06 4.47
CA PRO A 309 -9.25 1.50 4.58
C PRO A 309 -9.61 1.91 6.02
N GLY A 310 -8.97 2.96 6.53
CA GLY A 310 -9.11 3.43 7.91
C GLY A 310 -7.98 2.98 8.84
N ASP A 311 -7.44 1.79 8.64
CA ASP A 311 -6.25 1.32 9.38
C ASP A 311 -4.96 1.61 8.62
N ALA A 312 -5.06 1.75 7.29
CA ALA A 312 -3.92 2.09 6.44
C ALA A 312 -3.44 3.50 6.75
N GLN A 313 -2.13 3.63 7.00
CA GLN A 313 -1.53 4.95 7.18
C GLN A 313 -1.68 5.79 5.90
N MET A 314 -2.19 7.01 6.06
CA MET A 314 -2.22 7.98 4.96
C MET A 314 -0.79 8.33 4.55
N LEU A 315 -0.53 8.21 3.24
CA LEU A 315 0.74 8.60 2.64
C LEU A 315 0.90 10.12 2.70
N PHE A 316 2.10 10.59 3.03
CA PHE A 316 2.40 12.02 3.20
C PHE A 316 3.82 12.37 2.72
N GLY A 317 4.04 12.20 1.41
CA GLY A 317 5.35 12.35 0.77
C GLY A 317 5.54 13.63 -0.04
N GLU A 318 4.55 14.52 -0.14
CA GLU A 318 4.62 15.86 -0.78
C GLU A 318 3.65 16.82 -0.08
#